data_AF-A0ABC8YXH8-F1
#
_entry.id   AF-A0ABC8YXH8-F1
#
_cell.length_a   1.000
_cell.length_b   1.000
_cell.length_c   1.000
_cell.angle_alpha   90.00
_cell.angle_beta   90.00
_cell.angle_gamma   90.00
#
_symmetry.space_group_name_H-M   'P 1'
#
loop_
_entity.id
_entity.type
_entity.pdbx_description
1 polymer ?
#
loop_
_entity_poly.entity_id
_entity_poly.type
_entity_poly.pdbx_seq_one_letter_code
_entity_poly.pdbx_strand_id
1 'polypeptide(L)'
;MAPAYVALHPPTTSFPFPAGAGGHIRRRPQWSPPASRTPRPPVATRVVPRRLLLPAAAGIWDFISGGAGGAAAASLAVRRGMQLFRQGDVAGSLEEFDRAIEMDPRQKQYLWQRGLSLYYLDRFEEGTEQFRLDVVANPNDTEESIWCFLCEAQLYGIEEARKRFLEASLDSRPVMREAYAMFKDAGDPEKLVANFSSGTGGEVFYSSLYAGLYYESQKDGDKTKSHIVAACKSPYGSRSGDYMASLAFVHCQCRNWDLE
;
A
#
# COMPACT_ATOMS: atom_id res chain seq x y z
N MET A 1 3.60 -65.39 16.26
CA MET A 1 4.48 -65.56 15.08
C MET A 1 4.40 -64.27 14.27
N ALA A 2 5.41 -63.43 14.38
CA ALA A 2 5.53 -62.17 13.62
C ALA A 2 6.68 -62.33 12.62
N PRO A 3 6.57 -61.85 11.37
CA PRO A 3 7.64 -61.94 10.41
C PRO A 3 8.61 -60.75 10.53
N ALA A 4 9.90 -61.07 10.45
CA ALA A 4 11.00 -60.13 10.42
C ALA A 4 11.03 -59.36 9.08
N TYR A 5 11.12 -58.03 9.14
CA TYR A 5 11.42 -57.19 7.99
C TYR A 5 12.86 -56.70 8.09
N VAL A 6 13.65 -57.06 7.08
CA VAL A 6 15.04 -56.65 6.87
C VAL A 6 15.04 -55.24 6.27
N ALA A 7 15.68 -54.29 6.95
CA ALA A 7 15.91 -52.94 6.43
C ALA A 7 17.32 -52.85 5.83
N LEU A 8 17.39 -52.58 4.53
CA LEU A 8 18.63 -52.28 3.79
C LEU A 8 18.81 -50.76 3.72
N HIS A 9 19.95 -50.26 4.21
CA HIS A 9 20.36 -48.86 4.08
C HIS A 9 20.94 -48.57 2.69
N PRO A 10 20.70 -47.38 2.09
CA PRO A 10 21.39 -46.95 0.87
C PRO A 10 22.79 -46.36 1.17
N PRO A 11 23.76 -46.50 0.25
CA PRO A 11 25.08 -45.89 0.40
C PRO A 11 25.08 -44.41 -0.03
N THR A 12 25.63 -43.55 0.81
CA THR A 12 25.96 -42.15 0.53
C THR A 12 27.34 -42.06 -0.13
N THR A 13 27.38 -41.62 -1.38
CA THR A 13 28.61 -41.30 -2.11
C THR A 13 29.02 -39.85 -1.87
N SER A 14 30.21 -39.67 -1.31
CA SER A 14 30.89 -38.39 -1.13
C SER A 14 31.55 -37.95 -2.45
N PHE A 15 31.44 -36.66 -2.79
CA PHE A 15 32.28 -36.02 -3.81
C PHE A 15 33.10 -34.87 -3.19
N PRO A 16 34.34 -34.64 -3.65
CA PRO A 16 35.31 -33.80 -2.95
C PRO A 16 35.34 -32.35 -3.44
N PHE A 17 35.70 -31.45 -2.52
CA PHE A 17 36.17 -30.08 -2.80
C PHE A 17 37.57 -30.08 -3.42
N PRO A 18 37.91 -29.11 -4.29
CA PRO A 18 39.28 -28.70 -4.51
C PRO A 18 39.60 -27.38 -3.79
N ALA A 19 40.73 -27.40 -3.09
CA ALA A 19 41.48 -26.25 -2.57
C ALA A 19 42.61 -25.87 -3.54
N GLY A 20 43.05 -24.61 -3.50
CA GLY A 20 44.30 -24.13 -4.11
C GLY A 20 44.17 -22.69 -4.62
N ALA A 21 44.60 -21.66 -3.89
CA ALA A 21 45.99 -21.20 -3.68
C ALA A 21 46.46 -20.20 -4.75
N GLY A 22 47.01 -19.05 -4.31
CA GLY A 22 47.69 -18.12 -5.21
C GLY A 22 47.85 -16.71 -4.66
N GLY A 23 48.71 -16.52 -3.65
CA GLY A 23 49.07 -15.20 -3.15
C GLY A 23 49.94 -14.43 -4.14
N HIS A 24 49.64 -13.14 -4.33
CA HIS A 24 50.57 -12.18 -4.92
C HIS A 24 50.77 -10.98 -3.98
N ILE A 25 51.91 -11.02 -3.30
CA ILE A 25 52.53 -9.88 -2.61
C ILE A 25 53.04 -8.93 -3.69
N ARG A 26 52.43 -7.75 -3.83
CA ARG A 26 53.03 -6.61 -4.54
C ARG A 26 53.32 -5.47 -3.57
N ARG A 27 54.56 -5.01 -3.66
CA ARG A 27 55.28 -4.10 -2.77
C ARG A 27 54.64 -2.71 -2.73
N ARG A 28 54.57 -2.13 -1.53
CA ARG A 28 54.21 -0.71 -1.30
C ARG A 28 55.33 0.21 -1.83
N PRO A 29 55.02 1.29 -2.55
CA PRO A 29 55.98 2.35 -2.80
C PRO A 29 56.20 3.19 -1.53
N GLN A 30 57.46 3.54 -1.32
CA GLN A 30 58.03 4.28 -0.21
C GLN A 30 57.59 5.75 -0.25
N TRP A 31 56.96 6.24 0.82
CA TRP A 31 56.59 7.65 1.01
C TRP A 31 57.77 8.42 1.64
N SER A 32 58.19 9.51 1.00
CA SER A 32 59.16 10.47 1.56
C SER A 32 58.42 11.73 2.03
N PRO A 33 58.70 12.26 3.24
CA PRO A 33 58.01 13.45 3.74
C PRO A 33 58.65 14.74 3.19
N PRO A 34 57.88 15.76 2.79
CA PRO A 34 58.41 17.10 2.59
C PRO A 34 58.53 17.86 3.92
N ALA A 35 59.45 18.82 3.92
CA ALA A 35 60.04 19.53 5.05
C ALA A 35 59.08 20.26 6.02
N SER A 36 59.51 20.30 7.28
CA SER A 36 58.95 21.05 8.41
C SER A 36 58.76 22.54 8.11
N ARG A 37 57.51 23.01 8.08
CA ARG A 37 57.18 24.44 8.20
C ARG A 37 57.03 24.80 9.67
N THR A 38 57.84 25.74 10.12
CA THR A 38 57.81 26.35 11.46
C THR A 38 56.46 27.05 11.75
N PRO A 39 55.94 27.03 12.99
CA PRO A 39 54.71 27.74 13.33
C PRO A 39 54.95 29.26 13.38
N ARG A 40 54.03 30.04 12.82
CA ARG A 40 53.96 31.50 13.04
C ARG A 40 53.27 31.78 14.40
N PRO A 41 53.65 32.85 15.12
CA PRO A 41 53.05 33.20 16.41
C PRO A 41 51.59 33.69 16.25
N PRO A 42 50.75 33.56 17.28
CA PRO A 42 49.35 33.97 17.21
C PRO A 42 49.23 35.50 17.24
N VAL A 43 48.43 36.05 16.33
CA VAL A 43 48.02 37.46 16.35
C VAL A 43 46.85 37.60 17.34
N ALA A 44 46.97 38.55 18.25
CA ALA A 44 45.99 38.84 19.28
C ALA A 44 44.75 39.57 18.74
N THR A 45 43.59 39.01 19.10
CA THR A 45 42.31 39.62 19.46
C THR A 45 41.58 40.57 18.49
N ARG A 46 40.34 40.19 18.18
CA ARG A 46 39.17 41.05 18.46
C ARG A 46 37.97 40.18 18.82
N VAL A 47 37.53 40.28 20.07
CA VAL A 47 36.28 39.68 20.57
C VAL A 47 35.14 40.51 20.01
N VAL A 48 34.34 39.92 19.12
CA VAL A 48 33.08 40.49 18.65
C VAL A 48 31.98 40.01 19.60
N PRO A 49 31.12 40.89 20.15
CA PRO A 49 30.06 40.44 21.04
C PRO A 49 29.12 39.53 20.25
N ARG A 50 28.85 38.35 20.80
CA ARG A 50 27.79 37.43 20.34
C ARG A 50 26.47 38.20 20.36
N ARG A 51 26.06 38.78 19.23
CA ARG A 51 24.66 39.11 19.02
C ARG A 51 23.93 37.78 19.05
N LEU A 52 23.09 37.59 20.07
CA LEU A 52 22.03 36.61 20.06
C LEU A 52 21.17 36.89 18.82
N LEU A 53 21.51 36.22 17.72
CA LEU A 53 20.55 35.96 16.67
C LEU A 53 19.54 35.01 17.31
N LEU A 54 18.45 35.58 17.84
CA LEU A 54 17.21 34.83 17.97
C LEU A 54 16.94 34.25 16.57
N PRO A 55 16.95 32.92 16.37
CA PRO A 55 16.37 32.41 15.15
C PRO A 55 14.94 32.93 15.15
N ALA A 56 14.54 33.58 14.06
CA ALA A 56 13.15 33.94 13.84
C ALA A 56 12.33 32.66 14.00
N ALA A 57 11.68 32.51 15.15
CA ALA A 57 10.81 31.39 15.47
C ALA A 57 9.47 31.51 14.73
N ALA A 58 9.53 31.92 13.46
CA ALA A 58 8.37 31.94 12.56
C ALA A 58 8.07 30.55 12.01
N GLY A 59 9.02 29.60 12.07
CA GLY A 59 8.82 28.23 11.57
C GLY A 59 8.33 27.20 12.61
N ILE A 60 8.21 27.58 13.89
CA ILE A 60 7.80 26.65 14.96
C ILE A 60 6.33 26.90 15.39
N TRP A 61 5.76 28.06 15.07
CA TRP A 61 4.36 28.34 15.40
C TRP A 61 3.35 27.64 14.48
N ASP A 62 3.65 27.48 13.19
CA ASP A 62 2.80 26.69 12.27
C ASP A 62 2.73 25.20 12.65
N PHE A 63 3.71 24.69 13.41
CA PHE A 63 3.73 23.33 13.91
C PHE A 63 2.76 23.10 15.09
N ILE A 64 2.40 24.15 15.85
CA ILE A 64 1.54 24.04 17.05
C ILE A 64 0.13 24.58 16.78
N SER A 65 0.00 25.62 15.96
CA SER A 65 -1.29 26.07 15.46
C SER A 65 -1.47 25.53 14.05
N GLY A 66 -1.99 24.30 13.91
CA GLY A 66 -2.60 23.83 12.67
C GLY A 66 -3.68 24.83 12.22
N GLY A 67 -3.24 25.92 11.60
CA GLY A 67 -4.05 27.08 11.31
C GLY A 67 -5.07 26.69 10.27
N ALA A 68 -6.20 27.41 10.24
CA ALA A 68 -7.26 27.18 9.26
C ALA A 68 -6.73 27.11 7.80
N GLY A 69 -5.59 27.75 7.50
CA GLY A 69 -4.89 27.66 6.22
C GLY A 69 -4.27 26.29 5.90
N GLY A 70 -3.68 25.60 6.89
CA GLY A 70 -3.08 24.27 6.71
C GLY A 70 -4.14 23.19 6.44
N ALA A 71 -5.26 23.23 7.17
CA ALA A 71 -6.38 22.31 6.95
C ALA A 71 -7.06 22.51 5.59
N ALA A 72 -7.21 23.76 5.13
CA ALA A 72 -7.76 24.06 3.81
C ALA A 72 -6.83 23.62 2.67
N ALA A 73 -5.52 23.84 2.81
CA ALA A 73 -4.52 23.37 1.85
C ALA A 73 -4.46 21.85 1.78
N ALA A 74 -4.48 21.17 2.93
CA ALA A 74 -4.54 19.71 3.01
C ALA A 74 -5.79 19.16 2.30
N SER A 75 -6.95 19.77 2.55
CA SER A 75 -8.21 19.38 1.90
C SER A 75 -8.19 19.58 0.38
N LEU A 76 -7.45 20.57 -0.12
CA LEU A 76 -7.23 20.76 -1.57
C LEU A 76 -6.33 19.66 -2.13
N ALA A 77 -5.24 19.32 -1.45
CA ALA A 77 -4.34 18.23 -1.83
C ALA A 77 -5.09 16.89 -1.87
N VAL A 78 -5.93 16.57 -0.87
CA VAL A 78 -6.80 15.37 -0.88
C VAL A 78 -7.69 15.32 -2.13
N ARG A 79 -8.38 16.42 -2.46
CA ARG A 79 -9.24 16.48 -3.65
C ARG A 79 -8.45 16.28 -4.94
N ARG A 80 -7.23 16.82 -5.01
CA ARG A 80 -6.34 16.63 -6.16
C ARG A 80 -5.86 15.19 -6.26
N GLY A 81 -5.49 14.56 -5.14
CA GLY A 81 -5.13 13.14 -5.08
C GLY A 81 -6.26 12.24 -5.59
N MET A 82 -7.50 12.47 -5.13
CA MET A 82 -8.67 11.76 -5.64
C MET A 82 -8.85 11.96 -7.15
N GLN A 83 -8.69 13.19 -7.66
CA GLN A 83 -8.82 13.48 -9.09
C GLN A 83 -7.77 12.75 -9.92
N LEU A 84 -6.50 12.79 -9.50
CA LEU A 84 -5.40 12.11 -10.19
C LEU A 84 -5.62 10.60 -10.24
N PHE A 85 -6.09 10.00 -9.14
CA PHE A 85 -6.47 8.59 -9.12
C PHE A 85 -7.52 8.27 -10.18
N ARG A 86 -8.61 9.07 -10.24
CA ARG A 86 -9.68 8.88 -11.24
C ARG A 86 -9.19 9.02 -12.69
N GLN A 87 -8.07 9.68 -12.91
CA GLN A 87 -7.44 9.84 -14.22
C GLN A 87 -6.47 8.69 -14.55
N GLY A 88 -6.27 7.73 -13.64
CA GLY A 88 -5.28 6.66 -13.76
C GLY A 88 -3.88 7.04 -13.30
N ASP A 89 -3.66 8.29 -12.88
CA ASP A 89 -2.38 8.72 -12.29
C ASP A 89 -2.32 8.35 -10.81
N VAL A 90 -2.10 7.05 -10.56
CA VAL A 90 -2.02 6.48 -9.21
C VAL A 90 -0.81 7.01 -8.44
N ALA A 91 0.32 7.22 -9.12
CA ALA A 91 1.53 7.75 -8.49
C ALA A 91 1.35 9.20 -8.03
N GLY A 92 0.86 10.07 -8.93
CA GLY A 92 0.54 11.46 -8.58
C GLY A 92 -0.57 11.55 -7.51
N SER A 93 -1.51 10.60 -7.50
CA SER A 93 -2.51 10.51 -6.44
C SER A 93 -1.87 10.32 -5.07
N LEU A 94 -0.95 9.37 -4.95
CA LEU A 94 -0.25 9.09 -3.70
C LEU A 94 0.57 10.30 -3.23
N GLU A 95 1.28 10.97 -4.15
CA GLU A 95 2.06 12.18 -3.82
C GLU A 95 1.18 13.29 -3.21
N GLU A 96 -0.01 13.52 -3.76
CA GLU A 96 -0.93 14.53 -3.21
C GLU A 96 -1.53 14.12 -1.86
N PHE A 97 -1.77 12.82 -1.62
CA PHE A 97 -2.17 12.35 -0.30
C PHE A 97 -1.06 12.49 0.74
N ASP A 98 0.19 12.16 0.38
CA ASP A 98 1.34 12.34 1.26
C ASP A 98 1.56 13.83 1.58
N ARG A 99 1.41 14.70 0.58
CA ARG A 99 1.44 16.16 0.77
C ARG A 99 0.31 16.66 1.68
N ALA A 100 -0.89 16.09 1.59
CA ALA A 100 -1.98 16.44 2.50
C ALA A 100 -1.64 16.09 3.96
N ILE A 101 -0.96 14.95 4.18
CA ILE A 101 -0.50 14.52 5.51
C ILE A 101 0.60 15.45 6.04
N GLU A 102 1.53 15.89 5.20
CA GLU A 102 2.56 16.86 5.59
C GLU A 102 1.95 18.20 6.04
N MET A 103 0.87 18.64 5.39
CA MET A 103 0.16 19.88 5.72
C MET A 103 -0.71 19.76 6.97
N ASP A 104 -1.37 18.62 7.16
CA ASP A 104 -2.19 18.33 8.34
C ASP A 104 -2.11 16.83 8.69
N PRO A 105 -1.22 16.46 9.62
CA PRO A 105 -1.01 15.05 9.99
C PRO A 105 -2.26 14.34 10.53
N ARG A 106 -3.26 15.09 11.00
CA ARG A 106 -4.51 14.53 11.53
C ARG A 106 -5.36 13.86 10.45
N GLN A 107 -5.16 14.27 9.19
CA GLN A 107 -5.88 13.72 8.04
C GLN A 107 -5.52 12.25 7.80
N LYS A 108 -4.29 11.82 8.16
CA LYS A 108 -3.77 10.49 7.81
C LYS A 108 -4.72 9.35 8.16
N GLN A 109 -5.41 9.43 9.30
CA GLN A 109 -6.33 8.38 9.78
C GLN A 109 -7.69 8.33 9.05
N TYR A 110 -7.90 9.18 8.04
CA TYR A 110 -9.15 9.27 7.27
C TYR A 110 -8.91 9.15 5.76
N LEU A 111 -7.72 8.72 5.33
CA LEU A 111 -7.29 8.72 3.93
C LEU A 111 -7.28 7.30 3.36
N TRP A 112 -8.42 6.60 3.41
CA TRP A 112 -8.55 5.27 2.80
C TRP A 112 -8.25 5.26 1.30
N GLN A 113 -8.49 6.36 0.59
CA GLN A 113 -8.14 6.50 -0.83
C GLN A 113 -6.62 6.44 -1.08
N ARG A 114 -5.82 6.88 -0.09
CA ARG A 114 -4.36 6.70 -0.10
C ARG A 114 -4.02 5.21 -0.07
N GLY A 115 -4.74 4.43 0.75
CA GLY A 115 -4.60 2.98 0.82
C GLY A 115 -4.85 2.30 -0.53
N LEU A 116 -5.84 2.76 -1.28
CA LEU A 116 -6.11 2.26 -2.64
C LEU A 116 -4.97 2.60 -3.61
N SER A 117 -4.44 3.82 -3.53
CA SER A 117 -3.29 4.22 -4.35
C SER A 117 -2.06 3.37 -4.04
N LEU A 118 -1.84 3.05 -2.76
CA LEU A 118 -0.76 2.15 -2.33
C LEU A 118 -0.95 0.72 -2.87
N TYR A 119 -2.19 0.19 -2.86
CA TYR A 119 -2.51 -1.11 -3.44
C TYR A 119 -2.12 -1.19 -4.92
N TYR A 120 -2.53 -0.20 -5.72
CA TYR A 120 -2.24 -0.17 -7.16
C TYR A 120 -0.77 0.14 -7.51
N LEU A 121 0.02 0.58 -6.53
CA LEU A 121 1.48 0.75 -6.65
C LEU A 121 2.26 -0.42 -6.04
N ASP A 122 1.58 -1.53 -5.72
CA ASP A 122 2.15 -2.71 -5.08
C ASP A 122 2.84 -2.44 -3.72
N ARG A 123 2.48 -1.32 -3.06
CA ARG A 123 2.98 -0.93 -1.72
C ARG A 123 2.06 -1.48 -0.63
N PHE A 124 1.89 -2.80 -0.63
CA PHE A 124 0.86 -3.47 0.15
C PHE A 124 1.05 -3.33 1.66
N GLU A 125 2.28 -3.35 2.18
CA GLU A 125 2.53 -3.17 3.62
C GLU A 125 2.03 -1.82 4.12
N GLU A 126 2.30 -0.75 3.36
CA GLU A 126 1.83 0.59 3.69
C GLU A 126 0.32 0.73 3.48
N GLY A 127 -0.24 0.05 2.49
CA GLY A 127 -1.69 -0.02 2.27
C GLY A 127 -2.40 -0.67 3.45
N THR A 128 -1.90 -1.82 3.93
CA THR A 128 -2.42 -2.51 5.11
C THR A 128 -2.39 -1.61 6.36
N GLU A 129 -1.28 -0.90 6.59
CA GLU A 129 -1.19 0.05 7.71
C GLU A 129 -2.20 1.19 7.57
N GLN A 130 -2.36 1.74 6.36
CA GLN A 130 -3.32 2.80 6.09
C GLN A 130 -4.75 2.36 6.43
N PHE A 131 -5.21 1.22 5.90
CA PHE A 131 -6.57 0.72 6.16
C PHE A 131 -6.81 0.40 7.64
N ARG A 132 -5.81 -0.10 8.36
CA ARG A 132 -5.92 -0.32 9.82
C ARG A 132 -6.12 0.98 10.59
N LEU A 133 -5.44 2.05 10.19
CA LEU A 133 -5.67 3.37 10.79
C LEU A 133 -7.09 3.87 10.51
N ASP A 134 -7.56 3.70 9.27
CA ASP A 134 -8.89 4.16 8.87
C ASP A 134 -10.02 3.44 9.60
N VAL A 135 -9.96 2.10 9.76
CA VAL A 135 -10.99 1.33 10.51
C VAL A 135 -11.05 1.72 11.99
N VAL A 136 -9.91 2.05 12.61
CA VAL A 136 -9.90 2.53 14.00
C VAL A 136 -10.63 3.88 14.12
N ALA A 137 -10.49 4.75 13.12
CA ALA A 137 -11.11 6.06 13.10
C ALA A 137 -12.58 6.06 12.64
N ASN A 138 -12.94 5.16 11.71
CA ASN A 138 -14.28 4.96 11.18
C ASN A 138 -14.62 3.46 11.12
N PRO A 139 -15.13 2.87 12.22
CA PRO A 139 -15.37 1.44 12.29
C PRO A 139 -16.63 0.99 11.54
N ASN A 140 -17.38 1.89 10.91
CA ASN A 140 -18.70 1.59 10.32
C ASN A 140 -18.65 1.19 8.85
N ASP A 141 -17.50 1.33 8.20
CA ASP A 141 -17.31 0.93 6.81
C ASP A 141 -16.54 -0.40 6.76
N THR A 142 -17.12 -1.35 6.03
CA THR A 142 -16.55 -2.69 5.86
C THR A 142 -15.58 -2.76 4.69
N GLU A 143 -15.55 -1.75 3.82
CA GLU A 143 -14.70 -1.72 2.63
C GLU A 143 -13.22 -1.76 3.03
N GLU A 144 -12.80 -0.99 4.03
CA GLU A 144 -11.41 -0.92 4.48
C GLU A 144 -10.91 -2.26 5.02
N SER A 145 -11.78 -3.06 5.66
CA SER A 145 -11.43 -4.43 6.06
C SER A 145 -11.15 -5.33 4.87
N ILE A 146 -11.96 -5.23 3.80
CA ILE A 146 -11.75 -5.98 2.56
C ILE A 146 -10.46 -5.52 1.89
N TRP A 147 -10.20 -4.21 1.82
CA TRP A 147 -8.98 -3.69 1.22
C TRP A 147 -7.72 -4.03 2.02
N CYS A 148 -7.78 -4.02 3.35
CA CYS A 148 -6.74 -4.53 4.22
C CYS A 148 -6.44 -6.00 3.89
N PHE A 149 -7.47 -6.83 3.76
CA PHE A 149 -7.34 -8.23 3.36
C PHE A 149 -6.71 -8.37 1.97
N LEU A 150 -7.11 -7.56 0.98
CA LEU A 150 -6.55 -7.60 -0.37
C LEU A 150 -5.03 -7.31 -0.35
N CYS A 151 -4.58 -6.28 0.38
CA CYS A 151 -3.15 -6.04 0.59
C CYS A 151 -2.46 -7.24 1.24
N GLU A 152 -3.01 -7.79 2.32
CA GLU A 152 -2.40 -8.92 3.02
C GLU A 152 -2.39 -10.21 2.19
N ALA A 153 -3.38 -10.41 1.33
CA ALA A 153 -3.42 -11.55 0.42
C ALA A 153 -2.28 -11.47 -0.61
N GLN A 154 -1.89 -10.25 -1.03
CA GLN A 154 -0.73 -10.05 -1.90
C GLN A 154 0.59 -10.34 -1.17
N LEU A 155 0.67 -10.04 0.12
CA LEU A 155 1.87 -10.23 0.95
C LEU A 155 2.06 -11.67 1.44
N TYR A 156 0.99 -12.28 1.92
CA TYR A 156 1.04 -13.51 2.72
C TYR A 156 0.16 -14.64 2.16
N GLY A 157 -0.65 -14.35 1.14
CA GLY A 157 -1.64 -15.28 0.60
C GLY A 157 -2.99 -15.22 1.33
N ILE A 158 -4.02 -15.76 0.67
CA ILE A 158 -5.42 -15.61 1.08
C ILE A 158 -5.73 -16.22 2.45
N GLU A 159 -5.15 -17.37 2.77
CA GLU A 159 -5.37 -18.07 4.04
C GLU A 159 -4.80 -17.30 5.23
N GLU A 160 -3.64 -16.68 5.05
CA GLU A 160 -3.01 -15.88 6.11
C GLU A 160 -3.68 -14.52 6.27
N ALA A 161 -4.12 -13.89 5.17
CA ALA A 161 -4.93 -12.68 5.22
C ALA A 161 -6.27 -12.92 5.95
N ARG A 162 -6.91 -14.08 5.73
CA ARG A 162 -8.17 -14.45 6.39
C ARG A 162 -8.02 -14.60 7.91
N LYS A 163 -6.90 -15.15 8.38
CA LYS A 163 -6.61 -15.25 9.83
C LYS A 163 -6.41 -13.89 10.50
N ARG A 164 -5.99 -12.89 9.74
CA ARG A 164 -5.73 -11.50 10.18
C ARG A 164 -6.86 -10.55 9.79
N PHE A 165 -7.98 -11.09 9.34
CA PHE A 165 -9.08 -10.32 8.79
C PHE A 165 -9.54 -9.26 9.80
N LEU A 166 -9.55 -8.01 9.35
CA LEU A 166 -9.85 -6.88 10.19
C LEU A 166 -11.36 -6.82 10.43
N GLU A 167 -11.79 -6.94 11.68
CA GLU A 167 -13.21 -6.88 11.99
C GLU A 167 -13.70 -5.42 12.04
N ALA A 168 -14.69 -5.11 11.19
CA ALA A 168 -15.40 -3.84 11.19
C ALA A 168 -16.84 -4.01 11.69
N SER A 169 -17.52 -2.89 11.94
CA SER A 169 -18.93 -2.87 12.31
C SER A 169 -19.82 -3.20 11.10
N LEU A 170 -21.12 -3.34 11.35
CA LEU A 170 -22.07 -3.77 10.33
C LEU A 170 -22.36 -2.66 9.30
N ASP A 171 -21.93 -2.83 8.05
CA ASP A 171 -22.31 -1.93 6.95
C ASP A 171 -23.83 -1.95 6.71
N SER A 172 -24.42 -0.78 6.49
CA SER A 172 -25.85 -0.62 6.20
C SER A 172 -26.27 -1.22 4.84
N ARG A 173 -25.35 -1.30 3.87
CA ARG A 173 -25.58 -1.79 2.51
C ARG A 173 -25.55 -3.33 2.49
N PRO A 174 -26.64 -4.00 2.05
CA PRO A 174 -26.69 -5.47 2.00
C PRO A 174 -25.57 -6.10 1.18
N VAL A 175 -25.29 -5.56 -0.01
CA VAL A 175 -24.21 -6.03 -0.89
C VAL A 175 -22.85 -6.01 -0.21
N MET A 176 -22.58 -5.00 0.62
CA MET A 176 -21.30 -4.88 1.32
C MET A 176 -21.16 -5.85 2.48
N ARG A 177 -22.25 -6.11 3.21
CA ARG A 177 -22.25 -7.16 4.24
C ARG A 177 -21.97 -8.54 3.66
N GLU A 178 -22.57 -8.85 2.50
CA GLU A 178 -22.32 -10.14 1.83
C GLU A 178 -20.91 -10.22 1.23
N ALA A 179 -20.40 -9.14 0.64
CA ALA A 179 -19.01 -9.06 0.20
C ALA A 179 -18.04 -9.26 1.37
N TYR A 180 -18.24 -8.55 2.48
CA TYR A 180 -17.44 -8.69 3.69
C TYR A 180 -17.45 -10.13 4.22
N ALA A 181 -18.62 -10.75 4.33
CA ALA A 181 -18.75 -12.15 4.75
C ALA A 181 -18.04 -13.11 3.78
N MET A 182 -18.14 -12.87 2.46
CA MET A 182 -17.42 -13.66 1.46
C MET A 182 -15.89 -13.57 1.66
N PHE A 183 -15.37 -12.37 1.87
CA PHE A 183 -13.95 -12.14 2.12
C PHE A 183 -13.49 -12.67 3.48
N LYS A 184 -14.34 -12.69 4.51
CA LYS A 184 -14.04 -13.22 5.84
C LYS A 184 -14.11 -14.75 5.90
N ASP A 185 -15.19 -15.34 5.38
CA ASP A 185 -15.58 -16.73 5.63
C ASP A 185 -15.39 -17.67 4.42
N ALA A 186 -14.69 -17.23 3.38
CA ALA A 186 -14.44 -17.96 2.14
C ALA A 186 -15.73 -18.28 1.37
N GLY A 187 -16.49 -17.22 1.07
CA GLY A 187 -17.73 -17.33 0.31
C GLY A 187 -17.53 -17.54 -1.20
N ASP A 188 -18.66 -17.68 -1.91
CA ASP A 188 -18.73 -17.85 -3.36
C ASP A 188 -19.04 -16.50 -4.06
N PRO A 189 -18.11 -15.96 -4.88
CA PRO A 189 -18.34 -14.74 -5.66
C PRO A 189 -19.51 -14.81 -6.63
N GLU A 190 -19.79 -15.98 -7.22
CA GLU A 190 -20.90 -16.10 -8.17
C GLU A 190 -22.24 -16.01 -7.46
N LYS A 191 -22.31 -16.54 -6.23
CA LYS A 191 -23.49 -16.39 -5.37
C LYS A 191 -23.71 -14.92 -5.01
N LEU A 192 -22.66 -14.17 -4.68
CA LEU A 192 -22.75 -12.74 -4.42
C LEU A 192 -23.36 -12.01 -5.61
N VAL A 193 -22.84 -12.23 -6.83
CA VAL A 193 -23.36 -11.59 -8.04
C VAL A 193 -24.80 -12.00 -8.33
N ALA A 194 -25.13 -13.28 -8.17
CA ALA A 194 -26.49 -13.79 -8.39
C ALA A 194 -27.51 -13.18 -7.42
N ASN A 195 -27.15 -12.99 -6.15
CA ASN A 195 -28.03 -12.41 -5.14
C ASN A 195 -28.42 -10.96 -5.46
N PHE A 196 -27.54 -10.21 -6.14
CA PHE A 196 -27.73 -8.78 -6.42
C PHE A 196 -27.98 -8.47 -7.90
N SER A 197 -28.12 -9.47 -8.77
CA SER A 197 -28.28 -9.28 -10.22
C SER A 197 -29.50 -8.44 -10.62
N SER A 198 -30.53 -8.45 -9.78
CA SER A 198 -31.79 -7.71 -9.96
C SER A 198 -31.95 -6.56 -8.97
N GLY A 199 -30.87 -6.20 -8.26
CA GLY A 199 -30.85 -5.13 -7.27
C GLY A 199 -30.78 -3.73 -7.89
N THR A 200 -30.53 -2.74 -7.05
CA THR A 200 -30.22 -1.38 -7.48
C THR A 200 -28.95 -1.35 -8.35
N GLY A 201 -28.78 -0.29 -9.15
CA GLY A 201 -27.57 -0.15 -9.98
C GLY A 201 -26.27 -0.22 -9.17
N GLY A 202 -26.27 0.32 -7.94
CA GLY A 202 -25.12 0.22 -7.03
C GLY A 202 -24.88 -1.21 -6.55
N GLU A 203 -25.92 -1.97 -6.21
CA GLU A 203 -25.77 -3.37 -5.78
C GLU A 203 -25.23 -4.26 -6.90
N VAL A 204 -25.70 -4.08 -8.14
CA VAL A 204 -25.17 -4.79 -9.31
C VAL A 204 -23.70 -4.44 -9.53
N PHE A 205 -23.34 -3.16 -9.39
CA PHE A 205 -21.95 -2.71 -9.53
C PHE A 205 -21.03 -3.29 -8.44
N TYR A 206 -21.40 -3.12 -7.17
CA TYR A 206 -20.54 -3.51 -6.04
C TYR A 206 -20.41 -5.03 -5.93
N SER A 207 -21.47 -5.80 -6.19
CA SER A 207 -21.38 -7.26 -6.19
C SER A 207 -20.39 -7.78 -7.24
N SER A 208 -20.43 -7.21 -8.45
CA SER A 208 -19.50 -7.56 -9.52
C SER A 208 -18.07 -7.08 -9.25
N LEU A 209 -17.90 -5.85 -8.75
CA LEU A 209 -16.59 -5.30 -8.35
C LEU A 209 -15.91 -6.21 -7.32
N TYR A 210 -16.60 -6.52 -6.22
CA TYR A 210 -16.03 -7.30 -5.13
C TYR A 210 -15.86 -8.79 -5.47
N ALA A 211 -16.68 -9.34 -6.36
CA ALA A 211 -16.42 -10.66 -6.94
C ALA A 211 -15.11 -10.68 -7.74
N GLY A 212 -14.87 -9.65 -8.57
CA GLY A 212 -13.63 -9.51 -9.33
C GLY A 212 -12.40 -9.40 -8.44
N LEU A 213 -12.44 -8.53 -7.43
CA LEU A 213 -11.35 -8.38 -6.45
C LEU A 213 -11.09 -9.66 -5.65
N TYR A 214 -12.14 -10.43 -5.34
CA TYR A 214 -11.98 -11.73 -4.66
C TYR A 214 -11.24 -12.73 -5.56
N TYR A 215 -11.57 -12.79 -6.85
CA TYR A 215 -10.80 -13.58 -7.81
C TYR A 215 -9.37 -13.08 -8.01
N GLU A 216 -9.13 -11.75 -7.90
CA GLU A 216 -7.77 -11.20 -7.98
C GLU A 216 -6.91 -11.73 -6.83
N SER A 217 -7.48 -11.78 -5.61
CA SER A 217 -6.78 -12.33 -4.44
C SER A 217 -6.41 -13.82 -4.60
N GLN A 218 -7.14 -14.55 -5.44
CA GLN A 218 -6.89 -15.95 -5.79
C GLN A 218 -6.01 -16.14 -7.02
N LYS A 219 -5.58 -15.04 -7.67
CA LYS A 219 -4.81 -15.05 -8.92
C LYS A 219 -5.55 -15.64 -10.12
N ASP A 220 -6.89 -15.62 -10.11
CA ASP A 220 -7.74 -16.05 -11.23
C ASP A 220 -8.03 -14.87 -12.17
N GLY A 221 -7.05 -14.58 -13.05
CA GLY A 221 -7.08 -13.38 -13.91
C GLY A 221 -8.25 -13.32 -14.89
N ASP A 222 -8.73 -14.47 -15.38
CA ASP A 222 -9.85 -14.53 -16.34
C ASP A 222 -11.15 -14.12 -15.66
N LYS A 223 -11.42 -14.66 -14.47
CA LYS A 223 -12.62 -14.28 -13.71
C LYS A 223 -12.51 -12.88 -13.14
N THR A 224 -11.33 -12.44 -12.69
CA THR A 224 -11.12 -11.04 -12.30
C THR A 224 -11.49 -10.11 -13.45
N LYS A 225 -10.94 -10.34 -14.65
CA LYS A 225 -11.23 -9.52 -15.81
C LYS A 225 -12.73 -9.51 -16.13
N SER A 226 -13.35 -10.69 -16.18
CA SER A 226 -14.79 -10.81 -16.47
C SER A 226 -15.64 -9.94 -15.53
N HIS A 227 -15.42 -10.05 -14.22
CA HIS A 227 -16.22 -9.35 -13.22
C HIS A 227 -15.89 -7.86 -13.12
N ILE A 228 -14.61 -7.46 -13.15
CA ILE A 228 -14.25 -6.04 -13.11
C ILE A 228 -14.77 -5.30 -14.36
N VAL A 229 -14.65 -5.90 -15.55
CA VAL A 229 -15.20 -5.31 -16.79
C VAL A 229 -16.73 -5.22 -16.72
N ALA A 230 -17.41 -6.24 -16.18
CA ALA A 230 -18.86 -6.19 -15.96
C ALA A 230 -19.26 -5.06 -15.01
N ALA A 231 -18.49 -4.84 -13.93
CA ALA A 231 -18.70 -3.70 -13.03
C ALA A 231 -18.56 -2.36 -13.78
N CYS A 232 -17.48 -2.17 -14.57
CA CYS A 232 -17.29 -0.99 -15.41
C CYS A 232 -18.44 -0.75 -16.40
N LYS A 233 -18.90 -1.80 -17.09
CA LYS A 233 -19.96 -1.73 -18.11
C LYS A 233 -21.37 -1.59 -17.51
N SER A 234 -21.53 -1.78 -16.21
CA SER A 234 -22.83 -1.62 -15.54
C SER A 234 -23.37 -0.17 -15.68
N PRO A 235 -24.71 0.02 -15.63
CA PRO A 235 -25.33 1.35 -15.60
C PRO A 235 -24.77 2.30 -14.53
N TYR A 236 -24.40 1.77 -13.37
CA TYR A 236 -23.85 2.54 -12.26
C TYR A 236 -22.36 2.82 -12.47
N GLY A 237 -21.57 1.81 -12.84
CA GLY A 237 -20.14 1.98 -13.11
C GLY A 237 -19.86 3.02 -14.19
N SER A 238 -20.63 2.99 -15.29
CA SER A 238 -20.45 3.89 -16.42
C SER A 238 -20.94 5.34 -16.20
N ARG A 239 -21.78 5.61 -15.19
CA ARG A 239 -22.47 6.92 -15.07
C ARG A 239 -22.50 7.57 -13.70
N SER A 240 -22.18 6.85 -12.63
CA SER A 240 -22.35 7.36 -11.26
C SER A 240 -21.39 8.51 -10.92
N GLY A 241 -20.20 8.54 -11.51
CA GLY A 241 -19.11 9.41 -11.06
C GLY A 241 -18.57 9.05 -9.67
N ASP A 242 -18.97 7.88 -9.15
CA ASP A 242 -18.54 7.35 -7.87
C ASP A 242 -17.04 7.05 -7.87
N TYR A 243 -16.41 7.13 -6.70
CA TYR A 243 -14.97 6.89 -6.59
C TYR A 243 -14.62 5.43 -6.84
N MET A 244 -15.44 4.48 -6.38
CA MET A 244 -15.22 3.05 -6.62
C MET A 244 -15.53 2.66 -8.06
N ALA A 245 -16.49 3.32 -8.72
CA ALA A 245 -16.66 3.20 -10.17
C ALA A 245 -15.38 3.61 -10.92
N SER A 246 -14.74 4.71 -10.52
CA SER A 246 -13.46 5.14 -11.07
C SER A 246 -12.35 4.12 -10.80
N LEU A 247 -12.32 3.54 -9.60
CA LEU A 247 -11.36 2.48 -9.24
C LEU A 247 -11.47 1.26 -10.15
N ALA A 248 -12.68 0.84 -10.53
CA ALA A 248 -12.84 -0.28 -11.46
C ALA A 248 -12.19 0.02 -12.84
N PHE A 249 -12.29 1.27 -13.32
CA PHE A 249 -11.62 1.70 -14.55
C PHE A 249 -10.09 1.74 -14.38
N VAL A 250 -9.59 2.30 -13.28
CA VAL A 250 -8.16 2.33 -12.96
C VAL A 250 -7.61 0.91 -12.88
N HIS A 251 -8.36 -0.03 -12.31
CA HIS A 251 -7.99 -1.43 -12.28
C HIS A 251 -7.76 -2.00 -13.68
N CYS A 252 -8.70 -1.77 -14.60
CA CYS A 252 -8.56 -2.20 -15.99
C CYS A 252 -7.34 -1.56 -16.66
N GLN A 253 -7.11 -0.26 -16.43
CA GLN A 253 -5.94 0.46 -16.97
C GLN A 253 -4.63 -0.13 -16.47
N CYS A 254 -4.47 -0.33 -15.15
CA CYS A 254 -3.28 -0.92 -14.56
C CYS A 254 -2.98 -2.34 -15.08
N ARG A 255 -3.99 -3.04 -15.60
CA ARG A 255 -3.90 -4.43 -16.10
C ARG A 255 -3.91 -4.49 -17.64
N ASN A 256 -3.92 -3.35 -18.32
CA ASN A 256 -4.02 -3.23 -19.77
C ASN A 256 -5.23 -4.00 -20.35
N TRP A 257 -6.36 -3.93 -19.66
CA TRP A 257 -7.60 -4.53 -20.14
C TRP A 257 -8.42 -3.55 -20.96
N ASP A 258 -8.79 -4.00 -22.14
CA ASP A 258 -9.73 -3.29 -22.99
C ASP A 258 -11.17 -3.40 -22.45
N LEU A 259 -11.89 -2.29 -22.56
CA LEU A 259 -13.29 -2.14 -22.19
C LEU A 259 -14.21 -2.12 -23.41
N GLU A 260 -13.68 -2.24 -24.63
CA GLU A 260 -14.47 -2.43 -25.86
C GLU A 260 -15.37 -3.69 -25.77
#